data_AF-A0A661PDA1-F1
#
_entry.id   AF-A0A661PDA1-F1
#
_cell.length_a   1.000
_cell.length_b   1.000
_cell.length_c   1.000
_cell.angle_alpha   90.00
_cell.angle_beta   90.00
_cell.angle_gamma   90.00
#
_symmetry.space_group_name_H-M   'P 1'
#
loop_
_entity.id
_entity.type
_entity.pdbx_description
1 polymer ?
#
loop_
_entity_poly.entity_id
_entity_poly.type
_entity_poly.pdbx_seq_one_letter_code
_entity_poly.pdbx_strand_id
1 'polypeptide(L)' 'MIKKRSQVRAKKKLKIRSRLSGSSERPRLSVYRTARHIYVQAIDDQC' A
#
# COMPACT_ATOMS: atom_id res chain seq x y z
N MET A 1 -23.08 -10.13 -4.80
CA MET A 1 -21.73 -10.74 -4.76
C MET A 1 -20.87 -10.05 -3.72
N ILE A 2 -20.57 -10.70 -2.59
CA ILE A 2 -19.70 -10.14 -1.54
C ILE A 2 -18.28 -10.05 -2.09
N LYS A 3 -17.76 -8.84 -2.33
CA LYS A 3 -16.36 -8.66 -2.75
C LYS A 3 -15.44 -9.09 -1.63
N LYS A 4 -14.49 -9.99 -1.93
CA LYS A 4 -13.45 -10.40 -0.99
C LYS A 4 -12.71 -9.15 -0.48
N ARG A 5 -12.45 -9.10 0.84
CA ARG A 5 -11.75 -7.97 1.49
C ARG A 5 -10.40 -7.64 0.82
N SER A 6 -9.75 -8.62 0.21
CA SER A 6 -8.52 -8.45 -0.58
C SER A 6 -8.72 -7.55 -1.81
N GLN A 7 -9.80 -7.74 -2.55
CA GLN A 7 -10.10 -6.95 -3.76
C GLN A 7 -10.37 -5.49 -3.43
N VAL A 8 -11.08 -5.22 -2.32
CA VAL A 8 -11.33 -3.86 -1.84
C VAL A 8 -10.02 -3.18 -1.44
N ARG A 9 -9.12 -3.90 -0.74
CA ARG A 9 -7.79 -3.37 -0.37
C ARG A 9 -6.93 -3.09 -1.60
N ALA A 10 -6.91 -3.98 -2.59
CA ALA A 10 -6.16 -3.77 -3.82
C ALA A 10 -6.63 -2.51 -4.57
N LYS A 11 -7.95 -2.33 -4.71
CA LYS A 11 -8.53 -1.15 -5.36
C LYS A 11 -8.18 0.16 -4.62
N LYS A 12 -8.22 0.16 -3.29
CA LYS A 12 -7.79 1.32 -2.48
C LYS A 12 -6.28 1.59 -2.65
N LYS A 13 -5.45 0.54 -2.64
CA LYS A 13 -3.99 0.66 -2.80
C LYS A 13 -3.64 1.31 -4.14
N LEU A 14 -4.30 0.91 -5.22
CA LEU A 14 -4.13 1.52 -6.55
C LEU A 14 -4.54 3.00 -6.57
N LYS A 15 -5.68 3.35 -5.99
CA LYS A 15 -6.15 4.75 -5.91
C LYS A 15 -5.22 5.65 -5.08
N ILE A 16 -4.60 5.11 -4.04
CA ILE A 16 -3.65 5.85 -3.21
C ILE A 16 -2.33 6.04 -3.97
N ARG A 17 -1.83 4.98 -4.62
CA ARG A 17 -0.61 5.04 -5.45
C ARG A 17 -0.72 5.98 -6.64
N SER A 18 -1.92 6.22 -7.17
CA SER A 18 -2.10 7.19 -8.25
C SER A 18 -1.94 8.65 -7.80
N ARG A 19 -1.93 8.93 -6.49
CA ARG A 19 -1.75 10.27 -5.93
C ARG A 19 -0.46 10.41 -5.11
N LEU A 20 0.07 9.30 -4.61
CA LEU A 20 1.25 9.27 -3.75
C LEU A 20 2.28 8.32 -4.37
N SER A 21 3.38 8.90 -4.83
CA SER A 21 4.62 8.22 -5.20
C SER A 21 5.68 8.45 -4.11
N GLY A 22 6.51 7.45 -3.86
CA GLY A 22 7.70 7.59 -3.01
C GLY A 22 8.89 8.09 -3.83
N SER A 23 9.72 8.94 -3.22
CA SER A 23 11.05 9.32 -3.74
C SER A 23 12.13 8.92 -2.73
N SER A 24 13.41 8.98 -3.11
CA SER A 24 14.53 8.66 -2.20
C SER A 24 14.55 9.52 -0.93
N GLU A 25 14.17 10.80 -1.03
CA GLU A 25 14.07 11.70 0.13
C GLU A 25 12.82 11.43 0.98
N ARG A 26 11.74 10.91 0.37
CA ARG A 26 10.46 10.62 1.03
C ARG A 26 9.88 9.29 0.51
N PRO A 27 10.37 8.15 1.01
CA PRO A 27 9.92 6.85 0.54
C PRO A 27 8.48 6.57 0.96
N ARG A 28 7.72 5.89 0.10
CA ARG A 28 6.33 5.54 0.36
C ARG A 28 6.26 4.32 1.26
N LEU A 29 5.63 4.46 2.44
CA LEU A 29 5.39 3.34 3.35
C LEU A 29 4.18 2.50 2.92
N SER A 30 4.41 1.22 2.63
CA SER A 30 3.36 0.23 2.38
C SER A 30 3.14 -0.63 3.62
N VAL A 31 1.97 -0.49 4.24
CA VAL A 31 1.59 -1.25 5.44
C VAL A 31 0.64 -2.40 5.09
N TYR A 32 0.91 -3.58 5.62
CA TYR A 32 0.01 -4.73 5.59
C TYR A 32 -0.29 -5.20 7.02
N ARG A 33 -1.58 -5.17 7.38
CA ARG A 33 -2.05 -5.57 8.72
C ARG A 33 -2.81 -6.89 8.68
N THR A 34 -2.37 -7.82 9.51
CA THR A 34 -3.08 -9.05 9.85
C THR A 34 -3.67 -8.94 11.27
N ALA A 35 -4.36 -9.97 11.75
CA ALA A 35 -4.89 -9.98 13.12
C ALA A 35 -3.79 -10.09 14.20
N ARG A 36 -2.60 -10.60 13.83
CA ARG A 36 -1.50 -10.87 14.78
C ARG A 36 -0.31 -9.93 14.60
N HIS A 37 -0.02 -9.53 13.36
CA HIS A 37 1.18 -8.75 13.03
C HIS A 37 0.90 -7.64 12.03
N ILE A 38 1.76 -6.62 12.08
CA ILE A 38 1.80 -5.52 11.13
C ILE A 38 3.16 -5.59 10.42
N TYR A 39 3.12 -5.60 9.09
CA TYR A 39 4.29 -5.57 8.24
C TYR A 39 4.35 -4.22 7.54
N VAL A 40 5.54 -3.60 7.50
CA VAL A 40 5.76 -2.29 6.89
C VAL A 40 6.95 -2.40 5.93
N GLN A 41 6.83 -1.77 4.77
CA GLN A 41 7.89 -1.68 3.76
C GLN A 41 8.05 -0.22 3.35
N ALA A 42 9.28 0.29 3.35
CA ALA A 42 9.63 1.57 2.72
C ALA A 42 9.99 1.30 1.26
N ILE A 43 9.34 2.00 0.34
CA ILE A 43 9.49 1.80 -1.10
C ILE A 43 9.83 3.14 -1.73
N ASP A 44 10.94 3.19 -2.46
CA ASP A 44 11.24 4.27 -3.40
C ASP A 44 10.64 3.88 -4.77
N ASP A 45 9.77 4.73 -5.32
CA ASP A 45 9.13 4.48 -6.62
C ASP A 45 9.89 5.16 -7.77
N GLN A 46 10.98 5.91 -7.48
CA GLN A 46 11.78 6.64 -8.49
C GLN A 46 13.06 5.93 -8.95
N CYS A 47 13.45 4.82 -8.31
CA CYS A 47 14.62 4.03 -8.70
C CYS A 47 14.40 3.26 -10.01
#